data_AF-A0A6M3ZJ06-F1
#
_entry.id   AF-A0A6M3ZJ06-F1
#
_cell.length_a   1.000
_cell.length_b   1.000
_cell.length_c   1.000
_cell.angle_alpha   90.00
_cell.angle_beta   90.00
_cell.angle_gamma   90.00
#
_symmetry.space_group_name_H-M   'P 1'
#
loop_
_entity.id
_entity.type
_entity.pdbx_description
1 polymer ?
#
loop_
_entity_poly.entity_id
_entity_poly.type
_entity_poly.pdbx_seq_one_letter_code
_entity_poly.pdbx_strand_id
1 'polypeptide(L)'
;MRLVSAALILLALQGCAGSPLSNLVSGQRYQTTSDVTASWVGASEDELVMAWGAPKNSHVMNNGAKIISYDYLWVANSRHSAEWGYVPEYVRCERRFMVERGVITRWYSSGDCPKRPNGAKLIPSSTPIPQPTM
;
A
#
# COMPACT_ATOMS: atom_id res chain seq x y z
N MET A 1 36.22 30.12 24.28
CA MET A 1 36.35 28.66 24.02
C MET A 1 35.27 27.78 24.66
N ARG A 2 34.22 28.30 25.33
CA ARG A 2 33.15 27.46 25.93
C ARG A 2 31.80 27.46 25.18
N LEU A 3 31.58 28.40 24.26
CA LEU A 3 30.32 28.54 23.51
C LEU A 3 30.29 27.75 22.18
N VAL A 4 31.46 27.50 21.58
CA VAL A 4 31.57 26.77 20.30
C VAL A 4 31.30 25.28 20.48
N SER A 5 31.66 24.71 21.63
CA SER A 5 31.50 23.29 21.93
C SER A 5 30.05 22.85 22.12
N ALA A 6 29.15 23.77 22.49
CA ALA A 6 27.72 23.46 22.67
C ALA A 6 26.95 23.40 21.34
N ALA A 7 27.37 24.15 20.33
CA ALA A 7 26.71 24.19 19.02
C ALA A 7 26.93 22.90 18.20
N LEU A 8 28.07 22.22 18.37
CA LEU A 8 28.37 20.98 17.65
C LEU A 8 27.60 19.75 18.16
N ILE A 9 27.13 19.75 19.41
CA ILE A 9 26.37 18.63 19.98
C ILE A 9 24.91 18.66 19.51
N LEU A 10 24.35 19.84 19.22
CA LEU A 10 22.98 20.01 18.73
C LEU A 10 22.77 19.52 17.28
N LEU A 11 23.83 19.43 16.48
CA LEU A 11 23.77 18.93 15.10
C LEU A 11 23.74 17.40 14.98
N ALA A 12 24.06 16.66 16.06
CA ALA A 12 24.09 15.19 16.04
C ALA A 12 22.73 14.52 16.30
N LEU A 13 21.69 15.27 16.71
CA LEU A 13 20.40 14.71 17.14
C LEU A 13 19.31 14.68 16.06
N GLN A 14 19.58 15.15 14.84
CA GLN A 14 18.57 15.17 13.77
C GLN A 14 18.45 13.83 12.99
N GLY A 15 19.20 12.80 13.39
CA GLY A 15 19.32 11.54 12.65
C GLY A 15 18.23 10.47 12.86
N CYS A 16 17.22 10.68 13.72
CA CYS A 16 16.29 9.61 14.10
C CYS A 16 14.87 9.70 13.50
N ALA A 17 14.59 10.69 12.64
CA ALA A 17 13.27 10.79 12.02
C ALA A 17 13.08 9.68 10.98
N GLY A 18 12.20 8.71 11.30
CA GLY A 18 11.79 7.64 10.37
C GLY A 18 12.37 6.25 10.64
N SER A 19 13.17 6.06 11.69
CA SER A 19 13.63 4.72 12.10
C SER A 19 12.46 3.88 12.64
N PRO A 20 12.43 2.55 12.42
CA PRO A 20 11.37 1.68 12.91
C PRO A 20 11.18 1.76 14.44
N LEU A 21 12.28 1.88 15.18
CA LEU A 21 12.30 2.07 16.63
C LEU A 21 11.70 3.42 17.05
N SER A 22 12.06 4.51 16.37
CA SER A 22 11.49 5.82 16.67
C SER A 22 9.98 5.87 16.44
N ASN A 23 9.48 5.19 15.39
CA ASN A 23 8.05 5.16 15.09
C ASN A 23 7.25 4.35 16.13
N LEU A 24 7.83 3.26 16.63
CA LEU A 24 7.21 2.48 17.72
C LEU A 24 7.12 3.30 19.01
N VAL A 25 8.20 4.04 19.33
CA VAL A 25 8.25 4.92 20.51
C VAL A 25 7.31 6.12 20.35
N SER A 26 7.12 6.65 19.13
CA SER A 26 6.20 7.75 18.85
C SER A 26 4.73 7.30 18.66
N GLY A 27 4.43 6.00 18.78
CA GLY A 27 3.07 5.48 18.63
C GLY A 27 2.55 5.60 17.19
N GLN A 28 3.41 5.44 16.20
CA GLN A 28 3.07 5.53 14.78
C GLN A 28 3.39 4.22 14.05
N ARG A 29 2.59 3.91 13.03
CA ARG A 29 2.82 2.83 12.08
C ARG A 29 2.78 3.35 10.66
N TYR A 30 3.46 2.68 9.74
CA TYR A 30 3.28 2.97 8.32
C TYR A 30 1.90 2.52 7.84
N GLN A 31 1.33 3.27 6.91
CA GLN A 31 0.19 2.79 6.12
C GLN A 31 0.55 1.50 5.40
N THR A 32 -0.40 0.58 5.39
CA THR A 32 -0.35 -0.70 4.68
C THR A 32 -1.10 -0.59 3.36
N THR A 33 -0.95 -1.59 2.49
CA THR A 33 -1.78 -1.68 1.29
C THR A 33 -3.27 -1.73 1.64
N SER A 34 -3.66 -2.38 2.75
CA SER A 34 -5.05 -2.37 3.22
C SER A 34 -5.53 -0.98 3.61
N ASP A 35 -4.71 -0.16 4.27
CA ASP A 35 -5.07 1.23 4.61
C ASP A 35 -5.32 2.06 3.36
N VAL A 36 -4.42 1.95 2.37
CA VAL A 36 -4.49 2.69 1.10
C VAL A 36 -5.66 2.21 0.24
N THR A 37 -5.98 0.92 0.26
CA THR A 37 -7.08 0.37 -0.53
C THR A 37 -8.42 0.73 0.13
N ALA A 38 -8.52 0.62 1.46
CA ALA A 38 -9.72 1.01 2.21
C ALA A 38 -10.02 2.51 2.13
N SER A 39 -9.00 3.37 2.02
CA SER A 39 -9.22 4.83 1.94
C SER A 39 -9.97 5.30 0.70
N TRP A 40 -10.14 4.44 -0.30
CA TRP A 40 -10.94 4.73 -1.49
C TRP A 40 -12.44 4.50 -1.28
N VAL A 41 -12.86 3.84 -0.21
CA VAL A 41 -14.30 3.69 0.09
C VAL A 41 -14.92 5.06 0.29
N GLY A 42 -15.97 5.35 -0.46
CA GLY A 42 -16.66 6.64 -0.50
C GLY A 42 -16.17 7.59 -1.61
N ALA A 43 -15.01 7.32 -2.23
CA ALA A 43 -14.54 8.08 -3.38
C ALA A 43 -15.26 7.65 -4.67
N SER A 44 -15.23 8.52 -5.68
CA SER A 44 -15.73 8.18 -7.01
C SER A 44 -14.78 7.22 -7.73
N GLU A 45 -15.32 6.45 -8.67
CA GLU A 45 -14.51 5.63 -9.56
C GLU A 45 -13.54 6.49 -10.38
N ASP A 46 -13.98 7.63 -10.88
CA ASP A 46 -13.16 8.52 -11.70
C ASP A 46 -11.93 9.02 -10.94
N GLU A 47 -12.08 9.40 -9.67
CA GLU A 47 -10.95 9.79 -8.81
C GLU A 47 -9.93 8.66 -8.65
N LEU A 48 -10.40 7.42 -8.44
CA LEU A 48 -9.52 6.27 -8.35
C LEU A 48 -8.79 6.02 -9.68
N VAL A 49 -9.50 6.06 -10.80
CA VAL A 49 -8.92 5.84 -12.14
C VAL A 49 -7.93 6.95 -12.49
N MET A 50 -8.21 8.20 -12.14
CA MET A 50 -7.26 9.31 -12.33
C MET A 50 -6.00 9.13 -11.48
N ALA A 51 -6.13 8.59 -10.27
CA ALA A 51 -4.99 8.40 -9.37
C ALA A 51 -4.16 7.15 -9.68
N TRP A 52 -4.80 6.04 -10.06
CA TRP A 52 -4.15 4.73 -10.21
C TRP A 52 -3.99 4.29 -11.68
N GLY A 53 -4.60 5.01 -12.62
CA GLY A 53 -4.69 4.64 -14.03
C GLY A 53 -5.88 3.72 -14.30
N ALA A 54 -6.01 3.26 -15.55
CA ALA A 54 -7.09 2.36 -15.94
C ALA A 54 -6.97 1.00 -15.21
N PRO A 55 -8.09 0.43 -14.71
CA PRO A 55 -8.08 -0.89 -14.11
C PRO A 55 -7.75 -1.95 -15.16
N LYS A 56 -7.12 -3.05 -14.74
CA LYS A 56 -6.76 -4.16 -15.63
C LYS A 56 -7.99 -4.89 -16.13
N ASN A 57 -9.01 -5.06 -15.26
CA ASN A 57 -10.28 -5.66 -15.62
C ASN A 57 -11.44 -4.88 -14.99
N SER A 58 -12.59 -4.94 -15.65
CA SER A 58 -13.86 -4.42 -15.13
C SER A 58 -15.00 -5.37 -15.50
N HIS A 59 -15.94 -5.61 -14.58
CA HIS A 59 -17.12 -6.43 -14.81
C HIS A 59 -18.36 -5.73 -14.26
N VAL A 60 -19.36 -5.49 -15.11
CA VAL A 60 -20.66 -4.93 -14.72
C VAL A 60 -21.61 -6.06 -14.38
N MET A 61 -22.24 -5.98 -13.21
CA MET A 61 -23.24 -6.92 -12.73
C MET A 61 -24.64 -6.56 -13.24
N ASN A 62 -25.55 -7.52 -13.18
CA ASN A 62 -26.93 -7.36 -13.65
C ASN A 62 -27.70 -6.22 -12.96
N ASN A 63 -27.29 -5.84 -11.74
CA ASN A 63 -27.88 -4.72 -10.98
C ASN A 63 -27.26 -3.35 -11.31
N GLY A 64 -26.34 -3.29 -12.29
CA GLY A 64 -25.61 -2.08 -12.66
C GLY A 64 -24.41 -1.74 -11.76
N ALA A 65 -24.17 -2.50 -10.68
CA ALA A 65 -22.92 -2.39 -9.93
C ALA A 65 -21.75 -2.90 -10.78
N LYS A 66 -20.54 -2.45 -10.47
CA LYS A 66 -19.34 -2.83 -11.22
C LYS A 66 -18.24 -3.26 -10.27
N ILE A 67 -17.51 -4.31 -10.63
CA ILE A 67 -16.23 -4.62 -9.99
C ILE A 67 -15.12 -4.19 -10.93
N ILE A 68 -14.18 -3.39 -10.44
CA ILE A 68 -12.94 -3.08 -11.13
C ILE A 68 -11.77 -3.73 -10.38
N SER A 69 -10.76 -4.20 -11.11
CA SER A 69 -9.58 -4.83 -10.51
C SER A 69 -8.27 -4.27 -11.04
N TYR A 70 -7.34 -4.10 -10.10
CA TYR A 70 -5.95 -3.78 -10.35
C TYR A 70 -5.12 -4.98 -9.89
N ASP A 71 -4.47 -5.63 -10.85
CA ASP A 71 -3.74 -6.88 -10.62
C ASP A 71 -2.33 -6.74 -11.17
N TYR A 72 -1.37 -6.82 -10.24
CA TYR A 72 0.04 -6.64 -10.50
C TYR A 72 0.74 -7.96 -10.32
N LEU A 73 1.54 -8.33 -11.33
CA LEU A 73 2.36 -9.53 -11.34
C LEU A 73 3.80 -9.11 -11.59
N TRP A 74 4.72 -9.52 -10.71
CA TRP A 74 6.15 -9.27 -10.89
C TRP A 74 6.97 -10.48 -10.45
N VAL A 75 8.18 -10.60 -10.98
CA VAL A 75 9.14 -11.62 -10.55
C VAL A 75 9.76 -11.17 -9.23
N ALA A 76 9.54 -11.93 -8.16
CA ALA A 76 10.10 -11.63 -6.84
C ALA A 76 11.46 -12.29 -6.64
N ASN A 77 11.60 -13.52 -7.13
CA ASN A 77 12.84 -14.29 -7.09
C ASN A 77 12.98 -15.10 -8.38
N SER A 78 14.15 -15.69 -8.56
CA SER A 78 14.38 -16.68 -9.59
C SER A 78 15.31 -17.75 -9.08
N ARG A 79 15.10 -18.97 -9.52
CA ARG A 79 15.98 -20.09 -9.21
C ARG A 79 16.49 -20.68 -10.52
N HIS A 80 17.70 -21.24 -10.47
CA HIS A 80 18.24 -22.01 -11.59
C HIS A 80 18.04 -23.49 -11.28
N SER A 81 17.36 -24.21 -12.18
CA SER A 81 17.22 -25.66 -12.11
C SER A 81 18.04 -26.31 -13.21
N ALA A 82 18.65 -27.46 -12.92
CA ALA A 82 19.45 -28.19 -13.89
C ALA A 82 18.60 -28.77 -15.05
N GLU A 83 17.31 -29.01 -14.83
CA GLU A 83 16.38 -29.59 -15.80
C GLU A 83 15.65 -28.54 -16.65
N TRP A 84 15.22 -27.43 -16.03
CA TRP A 84 14.36 -26.42 -16.67
C TRP A 84 15.05 -25.06 -16.84
N GLY A 85 16.33 -24.92 -16.46
CA GLY A 85 17.07 -23.66 -16.56
C GLY A 85 16.52 -22.59 -15.61
N TYR A 86 16.31 -21.37 -16.12
CA TYR A 86 15.79 -20.24 -15.35
C TYR A 86 14.30 -20.42 -15.00
N VAL A 87 13.97 -20.47 -13.71
CA VAL A 87 12.61 -20.60 -13.20
C VAL A 87 12.24 -19.35 -12.39
N PRO A 88 11.40 -18.45 -12.92
CA PRO A 88 10.95 -17.27 -12.20
C PRO A 88 9.88 -17.63 -11.16
N GLU A 89 9.99 -17.02 -9.98
CA GLU A 89 8.98 -17.05 -8.93
C GLU A 89 8.19 -15.74 -8.98
N TYR A 90 6.91 -15.83 -9.34
CA TYR A 90 6.04 -14.67 -9.49
C TYR A 90 5.29 -14.39 -8.19
N VAL A 91 5.21 -13.11 -7.87
CA VAL A 91 4.31 -12.57 -6.85
C VAL A 91 3.15 -11.87 -7.54
N ARG A 92 1.95 -12.13 -7.03
CA ARG A 92 0.72 -11.48 -7.46
C ARG A 92 0.14 -10.62 -6.34
N CYS A 93 -0.25 -9.39 -6.67
CA CYS A 93 -1.00 -8.50 -5.81
C CYS A 93 -2.28 -8.08 -6.49
N GLU A 94 -3.41 -8.42 -5.88
CA GLU A 94 -4.72 -8.11 -6.40
C GLU A 94 -5.43 -7.11 -5.48
N ARG A 95 -6.00 -6.08 -6.09
CA ARG A 95 -6.87 -5.08 -5.45
C ARG A 95 -8.15 -4.95 -6.26
N ARG A 96 -9.31 -5.10 -5.63
CA ARG A 96 -10.62 -4.95 -6.29
C ARG A 96 -11.47 -3.92 -5.57
N PHE A 97 -12.33 -3.25 -6.32
CA PHE A 97 -13.28 -2.29 -5.81
C PHE A 97 -14.67 -2.59 -6.36
N MET A 98 -15.65 -2.61 -5.47
CA MET A 98 -17.06 -2.57 -5.83
C MET A 98 -17.44 -1.11 -6.04
N VAL A 99 -17.97 -0.80 -7.21
CA VAL A 99 -18.47 0.50 -7.60
C VAL A 99 -19.99 0.41 -7.75
N GLU A 100 -20.71 1.19 -6.96
CA GLU A 100 -22.16 1.29 -7.03
C GLU A 100 -22.53 2.74 -7.29
N ARG A 101 -23.24 2.99 -8.40
CA ARG A 101 -23.62 4.36 -8.84
C ARG A 101 -22.41 5.30 -8.94
N GLY A 102 -21.28 4.80 -9.44
CA GLY A 102 -20.04 5.57 -9.63
C GLY A 102 -19.21 5.79 -8.36
N VAL A 103 -19.62 5.24 -7.21
CA VAL A 103 -18.91 5.39 -5.93
C VAL A 103 -18.38 4.05 -5.46
N ILE A 104 -17.17 4.03 -4.92
CA ILE A 104 -16.56 2.83 -4.35
C ILE A 104 -17.21 2.54 -3.00
N THR A 105 -17.85 1.39 -2.86
CA THR A 105 -18.59 1.02 -1.63
C THR A 105 -17.93 -0.10 -0.85
N ARG A 106 -17.19 -0.98 -1.53
CA ARG A 106 -16.48 -2.10 -0.92
C ARG A 106 -15.16 -2.33 -1.64
N TRP A 107 -14.25 -3.01 -0.97
CA TRP A 107 -12.92 -3.30 -1.50
C TRP A 107 -12.43 -4.67 -1.07
N TYR A 108 -11.50 -5.20 -1.85
CA TYR A 108 -10.79 -6.45 -1.61
C TYR A 108 -9.30 -6.27 -1.89
N SER A 109 -8.45 -6.95 -1.14
CA SER A 109 -7.03 -7.09 -1.46
C SER A 109 -6.54 -8.48 -1.10
N SER A 110 -5.71 -9.07 -1.94
CA SER A 110 -5.09 -10.38 -1.69
C SER A 110 -3.74 -10.55 -2.39
N GLY A 111 -3.08 -11.67 -2.09
CA GLY A 111 -1.74 -11.98 -2.58
C GLY A 111 -0.66 -11.23 -1.80
N ASP A 112 0.57 -11.26 -2.32
CA ASP A 112 1.74 -10.67 -1.65
C ASP A 112 1.93 -9.21 -2.06
N CYS A 113 0.86 -8.42 -1.88
CA CYS A 113 0.94 -6.97 -2.01
C CYS A 113 2.01 -6.39 -1.08
N PRO A 114 2.70 -5.30 -1.49
CA PRO A 114 3.71 -4.68 -0.64
C PRO A 114 3.13 -4.32 0.73
N LYS A 115 3.72 -4.84 1.80
CA LYS A 115 3.27 -4.54 3.17
C LYS A 115 3.29 -3.04 3.45
N ARG A 116 4.28 -2.35 2.87
CA ARG A 116 4.42 -0.91 2.86
C ARG A 116 4.40 -0.43 1.40
N PRO A 117 3.28 0.15 0.93
CA PRO A 117 3.23 0.71 -0.42
C PRO A 117 4.24 1.87 -0.56
N ASN A 118 4.69 2.11 -1.78
CA ASN A 118 5.59 3.23 -2.08
C ASN A 118 4.93 4.55 -1.64
N GLY A 119 5.68 5.40 -0.92
CA GLY A 119 5.15 6.65 -0.37
C GLY A 119 4.23 6.50 0.85
N ALA A 120 4.20 5.33 1.50
CA ALA A 120 3.38 5.11 2.70
C ALA A 120 3.65 6.16 3.79
N LYS A 121 2.57 6.78 4.28
CA LYS A 121 2.60 7.78 5.35
C LYS A 121 2.65 7.12 6.73
N LEU A 122 3.13 7.85 7.73
CA LEU A 122 2.99 7.48 9.13
C LEU A 122 1.60 7.87 9.63
N ILE A 123 0.91 6.91 10.24
CA ILE A 123 -0.41 7.08 10.85
C ILE A 123 -0.37 6.58 12.31
N PRO A 124 -1.31 7.00 13.16
CA PRO A 124 -1.37 6.53 14.55
C PRO A 124 -1.40 5.00 14.63
N SER A 125 -0.62 4.43 15.54
CA SER A 125 -0.58 2.97 15.77
C SER A 125 -1.92 2.43 16.27
N SER A 126 -2.74 3.28 16.89
CA SER A 126 -4.11 2.98 17.32
C SER A 126 -5.09 2.81 16.16
N THR A 127 -4.77 3.28 14.94
CA THR A 127 -5.62 3.05 13.77
C THR A 127 -5.56 1.57 13.39
N PRO A 128 -6.68 0.82 13.50
CA PRO A 128 -6.69 -0.60 13.15
C PRO A 128 -6.40 -0.80 11.66
N ILE A 129 -5.78 -1.92 11.31
CA ILE A 129 -5.58 -2.29 9.90
C ILE A 129 -6.94 -2.71 9.32
N PRO A 130 -7.46 -1.99 8.30
CA PRO A 130 -8.76 -2.30 7.70
C PRO A 130 -8.79 -3.71 7.12
N GLN A 131 -9.94 -4.37 7.26
CA GLN A 131 -10.20 -5.67 6.65
C GLN A 131 -11.00 -5.49 5.35
N PRO A 132 -10.79 -6.37 4.34
CA PRO A 132 -11.62 -6.40 3.13
C PRO A 132 -13.11 -6.45 3.45
N THR A 133 -13.91 -5.85 2.57
CA THR A 133 -15.37 -5.71 2.73
C THR A 133 -16.16 -6.36 1.59
N MET A 134 -15.48 -6.99 0.64
CA MET A 134 -16.04 -7.83 -0.43
C MET A 134 -15.80 -9.31 -0.17
#